data_AF-A0A101VF37-F1
#
_entry.id   AF-A0A101VF37-F1
#
_cell.length_a   1.000
_cell.length_b   1.000
_cell.length_c   1.000
_cell.angle_alpha   90.00
_cell.angle_beta   90.00
_cell.angle_gamma   90.00
#
_symmetry.space_group_name_H-M   'P 1'
#
loop_
_entity.id
_entity.type
_entity.pdbx_description
1 polymer ?
#
loop_
_entity_poly.entity_id
_entity_poly.type
_entity_poly.pdbx_seq_one_letter_code
_entity_poly.pdbx_strand_id
1 'polypeptide(L)'
;MLNKIEDVELNNFIKEYDKCFLERNIEKLKLFYPDDSSELVYFDNHKNNDTYSVDEHLKLLNDFFQKGKETESGAVEELTMENVHYFKTESAACMCFYARYKSFPKPAVRTTMYLEKNGWKWKIKHVHCSFEPEK
;
A
#
# COMPACT_ATOMS: atom_id res chain seq x y z
N MET A 1 7.76 -9.00 11.85
CA MET A 1 6.68 -8.08 12.30
C MET A 1 7.10 -7.25 13.51
N LEU A 2 7.54 -6.01 13.30
CA LEU A 2 7.82 -5.04 14.38
C LEU A 2 6.55 -4.24 14.69
N ASN A 3 6.04 -4.38 15.91
CA ASN A 3 4.88 -3.66 16.46
C ASN A 3 5.13 -2.13 16.52
N LYS A 4 4.75 -1.35 15.50
CA LYS A 4 4.86 0.13 15.54
C LYS A 4 3.61 0.88 15.04
N ILE A 5 2.44 0.27 15.15
CA ILE A 5 1.16 0.99 15.13
C ILE A 5 0.44 0.63 16.42
N GLU A 6 0.37 1.59 17.34
CA GLU A 6 -0.30 1.41 18.64
C GLU A 6 -1.82 1.35 18.49
N ASP A 7 -2.37 2.06 17.49
CA ASP A 7 -3.79 1.99 17.14
C ASP A 7 -4.15 0.59 16.60
N VAL A 8 -4.96 -0.15 17.37
CA VAL A 8 -5.34 -1.53 17.07
C VAL A 8 -6.07 -1.64 15.73
N GLU A 9 -6.92 -0.68 15.40
CA GLU A 9 -7.73 -0.70 14.18
C GLU A 9 -6.85 -0.53 12.94
N LEU A 10 -5.95 0.46 12.94
CA LEU A 10 -5.00 0.68 11.85
C LEU A 10 -3.97 -0.45 11.73
N ASN A 11 -3.50 -0.99 12.85
CA ASN A 11 -2.58 -2.13 12.85
C ASN A 11 -3.22 -3.38 12.23
N ASN A 12 -4.48 -3.65 12.56
CA ASN A 12 -5.22 -4.77 11.97
C ASN A 12 -5.46 -4.53 10.47
N PHE A 13 -5.86 -3.32 10.08
CA PHE A 13 -6.04 -2.94 8.68
C PHE A 13 -4.78 -3.22 7.85
N ILE A 14 -3.61 -2.75 8.30
CA ILE A 14 -2.35 -2.97 7.58
C ILE A 14 -1.96 -4.44 7.51
N LYS A 15 -2.12 -5.19 8.61
CA LYS A 15 -1.83 -6.64 8.63
C LYS A 15 -2.71 -7.42 7.67
N GLU A 16 -3.99 -7.07 7.59
CA GLU A 16 -4.92 -7.72 6.66
C GLU A 16 -4.61 -7.35 5.21
N TYR A 17 -4.30 -6.08 4.94
CA TYR A 17 -3.88 -5.61 3.61
C TYR A 17 -2.61 -6.33 3.15
N ASP A 18 -1.56 -6.34 3.99
CA ASP A 18 -0.28 -6.98 3.70
C ASP A 18 -0.44 -8.48 3.47
N LYS A 19 -1.23 -9.15 4.31
CA LYS A 19 -1.57 -10.56 4.11
C LYS A 19 -2.24 -10.81 2.76
N CYS A 20 -3.23 -10.00 2.38
CA CYS A 20 -3.90 -10.15 1.08
C CYS A 20 -2.93 -9.92 -0.09
N PHE A 21 -1.99 -8.98 0.06
CA PHE A 21 -0.96 -8.69 -0.93
C PHE A 21 0.03 -9.85 -1.10
N LEU A 22 0.54 -10.39 0.01
CA LEU A 22 1.43 -11.56 0.03
C LEU A 22 0.76 -12.81 -0.54
N GLU A 23 -0.53 -13.02 -0.25
CA GLU A 23 -1.35 -14.10 -0.81
C GLU A 23 -1.78 -13.86 -2.26
N ARG A 24 -1.47 -12.69 -2.85
CA ARG A 24 -1.89 -12.27 -4.20
C ARG A 24 -3.40 -12.33 -4.39
N ASN A 25 -4.16 -12.07 -3.33
CA ASN A 25 -5.61 -12.21 -3.32
C ASN A 25 -6.28 -10.92 -3.81
N ILE A 26 -6.37 -10.77 -5.14
CA ILE A 26 -6.90 -9.55 -5.77
C ILE A 26 -8.35 -9.25 -5.36
N GLU A 27 -9.18 -10.27 -5.20
CA GLU A 27 -10.58 -10.14 -4.78
C GLU A 27 -10.71 -9.55 -3.37
N LYS A 28 -9.83 -9.95 -2.45
CA LYS A 28 -9.79 -9.35 -1.11
C LYS A 28 -9.14 -7.97 -1.11
N LEU A 29 -8.07 -7.77 -1.89
CA LEU A 29 -7.41 -6.46 -2.02
C LEU A 29 -8.39 -5.38 -2.49
N LYS A 30 -9.31 -5.72 -3.42
CA LYS A 30 -10.38 -4.82 -3.86
C LYS A 30 -11.18 -4.21 -2.71
N LEU A 31 -11.37 -4.95 -1.61
CA LEU A 31 -12.16 -4.48 -0.47
C LEU A 31 -11.50 -3.33 0.30
N PHE A 32 -10.19 -3.14 0.15
CA PHE A 32 -9.42 -2.05 0.78
C PHE A 32 -9.51 -0.73 0.00
N TYR A 33 -10.05 -0.73 -1.21
CA TYR A 33 -10.18 0.46 -2.05
C TYR A 33 -11.62 0.98 -2.08
N PRO A 34 -11.85 2.24 -2.48
CA PRO A 34 -13.18 2.84 -2.55
C PRO A 34 -14.09 2.07 -3.51
N ASP A 35 -15.40 2.15 -3.26
CA ASP A 35 -16.38 1.46 -4.12
C ASP A 35 -16.61 2.26 -5.43
N ASP A 36 -16.46 3.58 -5.39
CA ASP A 36 -16.34 4.43 -6.58
C ASP A 36 -14.88 4.37 -7.08
N SER A 37 -14.72 3.81 -8.27
CA SER A 37 -13.41 3.58 -8.89
C SER A 37 -12.63 4.88 -9.07
N SER A 38 -13.29 6.02 -9.27
CA SER A 38 -12.64 7.31 -9.57
C SER A 38 -12.00 8.01 -8.35
N GLU A 39 -12.20 7.48 -7.14
CA GLU A 39 -11.77 8.13 -5.90
C GLU A 39 -10.35 7.76 -5.45
N LEU A 40 -9.70 6.79 -6.12
CA LEU A 40 -8.34 6.39 -5.80
C LEU A 40 -7.31 7.22 -6.58
N VAL A 41 -6.31 7.72 -5.87
CA VAL A 41 -5.07 8.24 -6.48
C VAL A 41 -3.87 7.49 -5.89
N TYR A 42 -3.09 6.84 -6.73
CA TYR A 42 -1.91 6.08 -6.33
C TYR A 42 -0.70 6.57 -7.12
N PHE A 43 0.24 7.20 -6.44
CA PHE A 43 1.55 7.55 -7.00
C PHE A 43 2.55 6.48 -6.62
N ASP A 44 3.09 5.77 -7.61
CA ASP A 44 4.02 4.66 -7.41
C ASP A 44 5.48 5.14 -7.49
N ASN A 45 6.39 4.41 -6.84
CA ASN A 45 7.82 4.74 -6.91
C ASN A 45 8.46 4.33 -8.24
N HIS A 46 7.80 3.50 -9.05
CA HIS A 46 8.24 3.10 -10.39
C HIS A 46 7.57 3.94 -11.47
N LYS A 47 8.31 4.19 -12.56
CA LYS A 47 7.79 4.96 -13.70
C LYS A 47 6.57 4.25 -14.33
N ASN A 48 5.59 5.05 -14.75
CA ASN A 48 4.38 4.61 -15.47
C ASN A 48 3.43 3.69 -14.67
N ASN A 49 3.55 3.64 -13.35
CA ASN A 49 2.67 2.87 -12.48
C ASN A 49 1.70 3.73 -11.65
N ASP A 50 1.71 5.05 -11.86
CA ASP A 50 0.71 5.93 -11.27
C ASP A 50 -0.68 5.57 -11.79
N THR A 51 -1.67 5.54 -10.90
CA THR A 51 -3.07 5.25 -11.26
C THR A 51 -4.03 6.23 -10.61
N TYR A 52 -5.14 6.48 -11.29
CA TYR A 52 -6.17 7.44 -10.88
C TYR A 52 -7.54 6.78 -10.78
N SER A 53 -7.56 5.45 -10.74
CA SER A 53 -8.76 4.68 -10.47
C SER A 53 -8.46 3.33 -9.83
N VAL A 54 -9.44 2.78 -9.12
CA VAL A 54 -9.36 1.45 -8.50
C VAL A 54 -9.17 0.36 -9.54
N ASP A 55 -9.89 0.43 -10.66
CA ASP A 55 -9.82 -0.60 -11.70
C ASP A 55 -8.46 -0.63 -12.40
N GLU A 56 -7.87 0.53 -12.69
CA GLU A 56 -6.51 0.63 -13.23
C GLU A 56 -5.48 0.06 -12.25
N HIS A 57 -5.58 0.44 -10.97
CA HIS A 57 -4.67 -0.02 -9.92
C HIS A 57 -4.74 -1.54 -9.73
N LEU A 58 -5.94 -2.10 -9.61
CA LEU A 58 -6.13 -3.54 -9.46
C LEU A 58 -5.65 -4.31 -10.70
N LYS A 59 -5.83 -3.74 -11.90
CA LYS A 59 -5.28 -4.32 -13.13
C LYS A 59 -3.76 -4.37 -13.10
N LEU A 60 -3.09 -3.28 -12.71
CA LEU A 60 -1.62 -3.25 -12.59
C LEU A 60 -1.11 -4.25 -11.55
N LEU A 61 -1.76 -4.32 -10.38
CA LEU A 61 -1.41 -5.30 -9.35
C LEU A 61 -1.57 -6.74 -9.85
N ASN A 62 -2.67 -7.03 -10.53
CA ASN A 62 -2.90 -8.36 -11.09
C ASN A 62 -1.89 -8.71 -12.18
N ASP A 63 -1.56 -7.76 -13.08
CA ASP A 63 -0.51 -7.93 -14.08
C ASP A 63 0.85 -8.22 -13.42
N PHE A 64 1.22 -7.48 -12.37
CA PHE A 64 2.43 -7.73 -11.58
C PHE A 64 2.42 -9.13 -10.93
N PHE A 65 1.31 -9.55 -10.32
CA PHE A 65 1.21 -10.86 -9.68
C PHE A 65 1.33 -12.04 -10.66
N GLN A 66 0.89 -11.85 -11.90
CA GLN A 66 0.92 -12.89 -12.94
C GLN A 66 2.24 -12.93 -13.72
N LYS A 67 2.77 -11.76 -14.07
CA LYS A 67 3.88 -11.62 -15.02
C LYS A 67 5.19 -11.21 -14.35
N GLY A 68 5.14 -10.68 -13.13
CA GLY A 68 6.23 -9.93 -12.55
C GLY A 68 6.50 -8.63 -13.30
N LYS A 69 7.71 -8.10 -13.15
CA LYS A 69 8.24 -7.03 -14.02
C LYS A 69 9.32 -7.63 -14.91
N GLU A 70 9.66 -6.98 -16.01
CA GLU A 70 10.76 -7.44 -16.90
C GLU A 70 12.08 -7.68 -16.15
N THR A 71 12.30 -6.99 -15.02
CA THR A 71 13.47 -7.10 -14.16
C THR A 71 13.23 -7.85 -12.84
N GLU A 72 12.01 -8.30 -12.55
CA GLU A 72 11.61 -8.86 -11.25
C GLU A 72 10.70 -10.09 -11.42
N SER A 73 10.97 -11.17 -10.68
CA SER A 73 10.31 -12.48 -10.83
C SER A 73 8.82 -12.55 -10.50
N GLY A 74 8.15 -11.42 -10.22
CA GLY A 74 6.77 -11.38 -9.70
C GLY A 74 6.61 -12.03 -8.33
N ALA A 75 7.74 -12.30 -7.66
CA ALA A 75 7.75 -12.70 -6.27
C ALA A 75 7.40 -11.48 -5.41
N VAL A 76 6.27 -11.59 -4.70
CA VAL A 76 5.93 -10.64 -3.64
C VAL A 76 6.82 -10.97 -2.44
N GLU A 77 7.55 -9.98 -1.93
CA GLU A 77 8.34 -10.12 -0.73
C GLU A 77 7.73 -9.33 0.44
N GLU A 78 7.97 -9.82 1.66
CA GLU A 78 7.57 -9.12 2.89
C GLU A 78 8.37 -7.82 3.01
N LEU A 79 7.64 -6.71 3.22
CA LEU A 79 8.22 -5.40 3.48
C LEU A 79 8.31 -5.15 4.98
N THR A 80 9.43 -4.59 5.43
CA THR A 80 9.53 -4.07 6.79
C THR A 80 9.08 -2.61 6.81
N MET A 81 8.10 -2.29 7.65
CA MET A 81 7.71 -0.91 7.93
C MET A 81 8.58 -0.30 9.03
N GLU A 82 9.19 0.84 8.75
CA GLU A 82 10.08 1.58 9.65
C GLU A 82 9.62 3.03 9.82
N ASN A 83 9.97 3.61 10.98
CA ASN A 83 9.61 5.00 11.37
C ASN A 83 8.16 5.36 11.04
N VAL A 84 7.24 4.49 11.47
CA VAL A 84 5.81 4.68 11.23
C VAL A 84 5.31 5.86 12.07
N HIS A 85 4.72 6.83 11.39
CA HIS A 85 4.00 7.96 11.96
C HIS A 85 2.58 7.93 11.43
N TYR A 86 1.60 8.22 12.26
CA TYR A 86 0.22 8.31 11.81
C TYR A 86 -0.56 9.39 12.56
N PHE A 87 -1.58 9.90 11.89
CA PHE A 87 -2.62 10.75 12.43
C PHE A 87 -3.96 10.11 12.13
N LYS A 88 -4.89 10.11 13.09
CA LYS A 88 -6.19 9.46 12.96
C LYS A 88 -7.28 10.33 13.59
N THR A 89 -8.40 10.44 12.88
CA THR A 89 -9.68 10.94 13.39
C THR A 89 -10.69 9.79 13.40
N GLU A 90 -11.94 10.09 13.73
CA GLU A 90 -13.02 9.09 13.69
C GLU A 90 -13.22 8.52 12.27
N SER A 91 -13.06 9.35 11.24
CA SER A 91 -13.42 9.04 9.85
C SER A 91 -12.25 9.05 8.85
N ALA A 92 -11.07 9.52 9.25
CA ALA A 92 -9.90 9.63 8.37
C ALA A 92 -8.62 9.22 9.10
N ALA A 93 -7.63 8.72 8.36
CA ALA A 93 -6.30 8.48 8.87
C ALA A 93 -5.24 8.78 7.80
N CYS A 94 -4.07 9.23 8.22
CA CYS A 94 -2.90 9.39 7.36
C CYS A 94 -1.73 8.68 8.02
N MET A 95 -1.01 7.87 7.25
CA MET A 95 0.13 7.09 7.71
C MET A 95 1.34 7.39 6.83
N CYS A 96 2.48 7.66 7.46
CA CYS A 96 3.76 7.86 6.81
C CYS A 96 4.77 6.84 7.36
N PHE A 97 5.48 6.13 6.50
CA PHE A 97 6.48 5.15 6.90
C PHE A 97 7.50 4.92 5.81
N TYR A 98 8.61 4.27 6.16
CA TYR A 98 9.53 3.69 5.20
C TYR A 98 9.19 2.21 5.02
N ALA A 99 8.91 1.78 3.79
CA ALA A 99 8.82 0.40 3.40
C ALA A 99 10.18 -0.07 2.90
N ARG A 100 10.72 -1.13 3.50
CA ARG A 100 12.03 -1.69 3.17
C ARG A 100 11.89 -3.10 2.62
N TYR A 101 12.32 -3.29 1.38
CA TYR A 101 12.47 -4.60 0.76
C TYR A 101 13.56 -5.38 1.49
N LYS A 102 13.31 -6.66 1.79
CA LYS A 102 14.30 -7.51 2.46
C LYS A 102 15.46 -7.83 1.52
N SER A 103 15.15 -8.04 0.24
CA SER A 103 16.12 -8.36 -0.80
C SER A 103 16.93 -7.12 -1.25
N PHE A 104 16.31 -5.94 -1.26
CA PHE A 104 16.92 -4.67 -1.65
C PHE A 104 16.68 -3.59 -0.58
N PRO A 105 17.42 -3.64 0.54
CA PRO A 105 17.14 -2.77 1.67
C PRO A 105 17.45 -1.30 1.42
N LYS A 106 18.11 -0.91 0.31
CA LYS A 106 18.39 0.49 -0.04
C LYS A 106 18.22 0.72 -1.55
N PRO A 107 17.62 1.86 -1.98
CA PRO A 107 16.93 2.84 -1.14
C PRO A 107 15.64 2.28 -0.53
N ALA A 108 15.21 2.81 0.62
CA ALA A 108 13.87 2.52 1.12
C ALA A 108 12.81 3.22 0.27
N VAL A 109 11.55 2.78 0.35
CA VAL A 109 10.41 3.49 -0.24
C VAL A 109 9.72 4.28 0.87
N ARG A 110 9.66 5.60 0.73
CA ARG A 110 8.81 6.44 1.57
C ARG A 110 7.38 6.32 1.08
N THR A 111 6.50 5.92 1.98
CA THR A 111 5.09 5.71 1.69
C THR A 111 4.25 6.62 2.56
N THR A 112 3.37 7.39 1.92
CA THR A 112 2.24 8.05 2.57
C THR A 112 0.96 7.35 2.13
N MET A 113 0.10 7.00 3.08
CA MET A 113 -1.19 6.36 2.83
C MET A 113 -2.29 7.12 3.57
N TYR A 114 -3.25 7.64 2.82
CA TYR A 114 -4.45 8.28 3.34
C TYR A 114 -5.64 7.34 3.23
N LEU A 115 -6.35 7.21 4.35
CA LEU A 115 -7.48 6.34 4.55
C LEU A 115 -8.71 7.17 4.91
N GLU A 116 -9.87 6.78 4.37
CA GLU A 116 -11.17 7.29 4.80
C GLU A 116 -12.09 6.13 5.14
N LYS A 117 -12.97 6.33 6.12
CA LYS A 117 -14.05 5.39 6.39
C LYS A 117 -15.16 5.53 5.36
N ASN A 118 -15.50 4.42 4.71
CA ASN A 118 -16.78 4.24 4.05
C ASN A 118 -17.65 3.33 4.93
N GLY A 119 -18.59 3.95 5.65
CA GLY A 119 -19.31 3.28 6.75
C GLY A 119 -18.35 2.88 7.89
N TRP A 120 -18.28 1.58 8.20
CA TRP A 120 -17.43 1.03 9.26
C TRP A 120 -16.07 0.50 8.76
N LYS A 121 -15.77 0.65 7.47
CA LYS A 121 -14.56 0.09 6.84
C LYS A 121 -13.63 1.19 6.37
N TRP A 122 -12.34 1.04 6.68
CA TRP A 122 -11.29 1.89 6.12
C TRP A 122 -11.05 1.57 4.64
N LYS A 123 -10.87 2.61 3.83
CA LYS A 123 -10.55 2.54 2.41
C LYS A 123 -9.33 3.39 2.11
N ILE A 124 -8.42 2.88 1.30
CA ILE A 124 -7.24 3.59 0.81
C ILE A 124 -7.70 4.55 -0.29
N LYS A 125 -7.69 5.85 -0.02
CA LYS A 125 -8.09 6.89 -0.98
C LYS A 125 -6.89 7.47 -1.73
N HIS A 126 -5.76 7.56 -1.04
CA HIS A 126 -4.55 8.10 -1.63
C HIS A 126 -3.31 7.38 -1.13
N VAL A 127 -2.41 7.05 -2.05
CA VAL A 127 -1.08 6.55 -1.72
C VAL A 127 -0.04 7.34 -2.50
N HIS A 128 1.07 7.63 -1.85
CA HIS A 128 2.23 8.18 -2.52
C HIS A 128 3.48 7.46 -2.05
N CYS A 129 4.11 6.77 -2.99
CA CYS A 129 5.37 6.06 -2.83
C CYS A 129 6.46 6.80 -3.59
N SER A 130 7.57 7.10 -2.93
CA SER A 130 8.77 7.62 -3.58
C SER A 130 10.00 6.98 -2.97
N PHE A 131 11.05 6.76 -3.75
CA PHE A 131 12.31 6.33 -3.17
C PHE A 131 12.80 7.37 -2.16
N GLU A 132 13.40 6.89 -1.08
CA GLU A 132 14.23 7.71 -0.22
C GLU A 132 15.29 8.40 -1.11
N PRO A 133 15.38 9.74 -1.09
CA PRO A 133 16.38 10.45 -1.87
C PRO A 133 17.71 10.07 -1.23
N GLU A 134 18.45 9.20 -1.90
CA GLU A 134 19.80 8.92 -1.46
C GLU A 134 20.63 10.20 -1.57
N LYS A 135 21.51 10.38 -0.57
CA LYS A 135 22.69 11.21 -0.67
C LYS A 135 23.66 10.63 -1.69
#